data_AF-A0A7C3AY09-F1
#
_entry.id   AF-A0A7C3AY09-F1
#
_cell.length_a   1.000
_cell.length_b   1.000
_cell.length_c   1.000
_cell.angle_alpha   90.00
_cell.angle_beta   90.00
_cell.angle_gamma   90.00
#
_symmetry.space_group_name_H-M   'P 1'
#
loop_
_entity.id
_entity.type
_entity.pdbx_description
1 polymer ?
#
loop_
_entity_poly.entity_id
_entity_poly.type
_entity_poly.pdbx_seq_one_letter_code
_entity_poly.pdbx_strand_id
1 'polypeptide(L)'
;EDLNIFLEVGNAEAIVKTIEEGFGISFVSRIAAECAIERGTIVRIPIHDFDLHRNIYMIRKKLHSANRALEAFWAFVHDPTNIDLLLLAEA
;
A
#
# COMPACT_ATOMS: atom_id res chain seq x y z
N GLU A 1 11.54 22.35 13.08
CA GLU A 1 12.36 22.44 11.86
C GLU A 1 11.67 21.66 10.77
N ASP A 2 11.82 22.09 9.51
CA ASP A 2 11.22 21.44 8.37
C ASP A 2 12.02 20.21 7.94
N LEU A 3 11.35 19.24 7.30
CA LEU A 3 11.99 18.06 6.74
C LEU A 3 12.97 18.48 5.64
N ASN A 4 14.23 18.07 5.73
CA ASN A 4 15.20 18.27 4.65
C ASN A 4 14.94 17.27 3.51
N ILE A 5 14.24 17.72 2.47
CA ILE A 5 13.88 16.86 1.33
C ILE A 5 15.13 16.64 0.45
N PHE A 6 15.67 15.42 0.50
CA PHE A 6 16.79 15.01 -0.35
C PHE A 6 16.37 14.67 -1.78
N LEU A 7 15.24 13.98 -1.95
CA LEU A 7 14.74 13.50 -3.24
C LEU A 7 13.21 13.36 -3.21
N GLU A 8 12.56 13.67 -4.33
CA GLU A 8 11.14 13.38 -4.56
C GLU A 8 10.99 12.36 -5.69
N VAL A 9 10.23 11.29 -5.43
CA VAL A 9 10.00 10.20 -6.37
C VAL A 9 8.51 9.87 -6.41
N GLY A 10 7.93 9.79 -7.60
CA GLY A 10 6.47 9.70 -7.79
C GLY A 10 5.85 8.31 -7.66
N ASN A 11 6.62 7.25 -7.40
CA ASN A 11 6.09 5.89 -7.29
C ASN A 11 6.74 5.11 -6.14
N ALA A 12 5.96 4.21 -5.52
CA ALA A 12 6.39 3.47 -4.33
C ALA A 12 7.56 2.52 -4.60
N GLU A 13 7.58 1.86 -5.76
CA GLU A 13 8.63 0.89 -6.13
C GLU A 13 10.00 1.56 -6.25
N ALA A 14 10.05 2.74 -6.88
CA ALA A 14 11.26 3.53 -7.02
C ALA A 14 11.70 4.10 -5.68
N ILE A 15 10.78 4.51 -4.79
CA ILE A 15 11.14 4.89 -3.41
C ILE A 15 11.81 3.70 -2.70
N VAL A 16 11.20 2.51 -2.75
CA VAL A 16 11.76 1.30 -2.14
C VAL A 16 13.14 1.00 -2.74
N LYS A 17 13.29 1.05 -4.06
CA LYS A 17 14.58 0.80 -4.71
C LYS A 17 15.65 1.81 -4.32
N THR A 18 15.30 3.10 -4.24
CA THR A 18 16.20 4.15 -3.76
C THR A 18 16.69 3.90 -2.33
N ILE A 19 15.83 3.37 -1.46
CA ILE A 19 16.22 2.98 -0.09
C ILE A 19 17.15 1.75 -0.12
N GLU A 20 16.87 0.74 -0.95
CA GLU A 20 17.75 -0.44 -1.11
C GLU A 20 19.16 -0.04 -1.56
N GLU A 21 19.30 0.98 -2.39
CA GLU A 21 20.58 1.50 -2.86
C GLU A 21 21.26 2.45 -1.86
N GLY A 22 20.65 2.69 -0.68
CA GLY A 22 21.27 3.42 0.43
C GLY A 22 21.15 4.95 0.35
N PHE A 23 20.26 5.49 -0.48
CA PHE A 23 20.11 6.95 -0.65
C PHE A 23 19.36 7.64 0.50
N GLY A 24 18.70 6.90 1.40
CA GLY A 24 18.03 7.49 2.56
C GLY A 24 16.94 6.62 3.20
N ILE A 25 16.02 7.26 3.90
CA ILE A 25 14.84 6.66 4.54
C ILE A 25 13.57 7.32 4.02
N SER A 26 12.45 6.60 4.03
CA SER A 26 11.14 7.17 3.67
C SER A 26 10.00 6.41 4.36
N PHE A 27 8.82 7.03 4.41
CA PHE A 27 7.57 6.35 4.74
C PHE A 27 6.99 5.71 3.48
N VAL A 28 6.77 4.41 3.52
CA VAL A 28 6.19 3.63 2.40
C VAL A 28 5.12 2.68 2.93
N SER A 29 4.20 2.28 2.05
CA SER A 29 3.23 1.23 2.37
C SER A 29 3.97 -0.06 2.76
N ARG A 30 3.47 -0.75 3.78
CA ARG A 30 4.03 -2.02 4.24
C ARG A 30 4.04 -3.05 3.12
N ILE A 31 2.95 -3.13 2.35
CA ILE A 31 2.81 -4.00 1.17
C ILE A 31 3.90 -3.71 0.14
N ALA A 32 4.20 -2.44 -0.12
CA ALA A 32 5.23 -2.08 -1.11
C ALA A 32 6.65 -2.45 -0.66
N ALA A 33 6.91 -2.42 0.65
CA ALA A 33 8.24 -2.72 1.21
C ALA A 33 8.43 -4.20 1.60
N GLU A 34 7.35 -4.98 1.71
CA GLU A 34 7.34 -6.34 2.24
C GLU A 34 8.43 -7.22 1.63
N CYS A 35 8.47 -7.27 0.30
CA CYS A 35 9.45 -8.09 -0.41
C CYS A 35 10.91 -7.66 -0.16
N ALA A 36 11.18 -6.35 -0.02
CA ALA A 36 12.52 -5.86 0.30
C ALA A 36 12.92 -6.16 1.76
N ILE A 37 11.95 -6.09 2.68
CA ILE A 37 12.15 -6.46 4.08
C ILE A 37 12.42 -7.95 4.22
N GLU A 38 11.65 -8.80 3.53
CA GLU A 38 11.84 -10.26 3.52
C GLU A 38 13.22 -10.66 2.96
N ARG A 39 13.71 -9.94 1.94
CA ARG A 39 15.07 -10.12 1.41
C ARG A 39 16.16 -9.58 2.33
N GLY A 40 15.81 -8.78 3.34
CA GLY A 40 16.77 -8.12 4.22
C GLY A 40 17.54 -6.98 3.57
N THR A 41 17.09 -6.46 2.42
CA THR A 41 17.71 -5.30 1.74
C THR A 41 17.26 -3.98 2.36
N ILE A 42 16.12 -3.96 3.06
CA ILE A 42 15.62 -2.84 3.84
C ILE A 42 15.18 -3.32 5.22
N VAL A 43 15.29 -2.46 6.22
CA VAL A 43 14.78 -2.70 7.57
C VAL A 43 13.67 -1.71 7.92
N ARG A 44 12.70 -2.15 8.72
CA ARG A 44 11.69 -1.27 9.32
C ARG A 44 12.27 -0.55 10.53
N ILE A 45 12.10 0.76 10.60
CA ILE A 45 12.46 1.58 11.76
C ILE A 45 11.17 1.88 12.55
N PRO A 46 11.00 1.34 13.78
CA PRO A 46 9.86 1.70 14.62
C PRO A 46 10.00 3.13 15.14
N ILE A 47 8.90 3.89 15.13
CA ILE A 47 8.83 5.25 15.67
C ILE A 47 7.89 5.23 16.86
N HIS A 48 8.35 5.74 18.00
CA HIS A 48 7.54 5.80 19.22
C HIS A 48 6.35 6.76 19.04
N ASP A 49 5.18 6.35 19.55
CA ASP A 49 3.93 7.10 19.52
C ASP A 49 3.50 7.58 18.13
N PHE A 50 3.91 6.85 17.09
CA PHE A 50 3.59 7.19 15.71
C PHE A 50 3.09 5.97 14.95
N ASP A 51 1.80 6.01 14.58
CA ASP A 51 1.14 4.96 13.85
C ASP A 51 0.35 5.55 12.68
N LEU A 52 0.91 5.42 11.47
CA LEU A 52 0.37 6.03 10.26
C LEU A 52 -0.48 5.01 9.51
N HIS A 53 -1.79 5.28 9.46
CA HIS A 53 -2.76 4.47 8.74
C HIS A 53 -3.34 5.21 7.55
N ARG A 54 -3.65 4.47 6.49
CA ARG A 54 -4.40 4.96 5.35
C ARG A 54 -5.53 3.99 5.05
N ASN A 55 -6.73 4.52 4.90
CA ASN A 55 -7.87 3.73 4.44
C ASN A 55 -7.83 3.58 2.91
N ILE A 56 -7.95 2.34 2.43
CA ILE A 56 -8.16 2.02 1.01
C ILE A 56 -9.65 1.74 0.81
N TYR A 57 -10.25 2.39 -0.20
CA TYR A 57 -11.67 2.25 -0.48
C TYR A 57 -11.89 1.65 -1.86
N MET A 58 -12.78 0.67 -1.95
CA MET A 58 -13.34 0.21 -3.23
C MET A 58 -14.54 1.08 -3.59
N ILE A 59 -14.51 1.72 -4.77
CA ILE A 59 -15.58 2.60 -5.23
C ILE A 59 -16.12 2.07 -6.56
N ARG A 60 -17.45 2.03 -6.69
CA ARG A 60 -18.13 1.75 -7.96
C ARG A 60 -19.15 2.83 -8.31
N LYS A 61 -19.28 3.11 -9.61
CA LYS A 61 -20.41 3.91 -10.12
C LYS A 61 -21.67 3.05 -10.10
N LYS A 62 -22.76 3.55 -9.53
CA LYS A 62 -24.09 2.95 -9.70
C LYS A 62 -24.54 3.18 -11.14
N LEU A 63 -24.58 2.12 -11.95
CA LEU A 63 -25.02 2.15 -13.33
C LEU A 63 -26.49 1.71 -13.41
N HIS A 64 -27.25 2.30 -14.34
CA HIS A 64 -28.64 1.89 -14.61
C HIS A 64 -28.73 0.54 -15.33
N SER A 65 -27.72 0.19 -16.13
CA SER A 65 -27.59 -1.10 -16.80
C SER A 65 -26.63 -2.01 -16.05
N ALA A 66 -26.94 -3.31 -16.03
CA ALA A 66 -26.10 -4.30 -15.37
C ALA A 66 -24.78 -4.49 -16.15
N ASN A 67 -23.64 -4.21 -15.51
CA ASN A 67 -22.33 -4.62 -16.00
C ASN A 67 -21.93 -5.92 -15.30
N ARG A 68 -22.03 -7.04 -16.02
CA ARG A 68 -21.77 -8.38 -15.46
C ARG A 68 -20.37 -8.53 -14.89
N ALA A 69 -19.35 -7.96 -15.52
CA ALA A 69 -17.98 -8.05 -15.05
C ALA A 69 -17.77 -7.25 -13.75
N LEU A 70 -18.36 -6.05 -13.68
CA LEU A 70 -18.34 -5.23 -12.47
C LEU A 70 -19.03 -5.92 -11.30
N GLU A 71 -20.23 -6.47 -11.51
CA GLU A 71 -20.96 -7.17 -10.45
C GLU A 71 -20.26 -8.46 -10.02
N ALA A 72 -19.67 -9.21 -10.96
CA ALA A 72 -18.88 -10.40 -10.64
C ALA A 72 -17.65 -10.06 -9.79
N PHE A 73 -16.91 -9.00 -10.15
CA PHE A 73 -15.75 -8.57 -9.37
C PHE A 73 -16.16 -7.99 -8.01
N TRP A 74 -17.22 -7.19 -7.96
CA TRP A 74 -17.75 -6.67 -6.70
C TRP A 74 -18.18 -7.79 -5.76
N ALA A 75 -18.91 -8.78 -6.27
CA ALA A 75 -19.33 -9.95 -5.50
C ALA A 75 -18.12 -10.79 -5.04
N PHE A 76 -17.13 -10.99 -5.91
CA PHE A 76 -15.90 -11.72 -5.57
C PHE A 76 -15.15 -11.08 -4.39
N VAL A 77 -14.91 -9.75 -4.43
CA VAL A 77 -14.21 -9.03 -3.34
C VAL A 77 -14.99 -9.07 -2.02
N HIS A 78 -16.33 -9.11 -2.07
CA HIS A 78 -17.19 -9.13 -0.87
C HIS A 78 -17.65 -10.54 -0.48
N ASP A 79 -17.19 -11.59 -1.15
CA ASP A 79 -17.48 -12.96 -0.78
C ASP A 79 -16.76 -13.29 0.54
N PRO A 80 -17.43 -13.86 1.56
CA PRO A 80 -16.79 -14.19 2.83
C PRO A 80 -15.56 -15.11 2.70
N THR A 81 -15.45 -15.87 1.61
CA THR A 81 -14.29 -16.73 1.33
C THR A 81 -13.05 -15.96 0.88
N ASN A 82 -13.20 -14.69 0.45
CA ASN A 82 -12.10 -13.81 0.01
C ASN A 82 -11.91 -12.61 0.95
N ILE A 83 -12.21 -12.78 2.25
CA ILE A 83 -12.10 -11.70 3.24
C ILE A 83 -10.67 -11.16 3.37
N ASP A 84 -9.67 -11.98 3.05
CA ASP A 84 -8.26 -11.62 3.01
C ASP A 84 -8.00 -10.41 2.10
N LEU A 85 -8.72 -10.26 0.99
CA LEU A 85 -8.59 -9.10 0.10
C LEU A 85 -8.93 -7.78 0.79
N LEU A 86 -9.89 -7.78 1.71
CA LEU A 86 -10.25 -6.60 2.49
C LEU A 86 -9.25 -6.37 3.63
N LEU A 87 -8.75 -7.44 4.24
CA LEU A 87 -7.73 -7.37 5.29
C LEU A 87 -6.36 -6.88 4.77
N LEU A 88 -6.05 -7.11 3.49
CA LEU A 88 -4.86 -6.52 2.86
C LEU A 88 -4.84 -5.00 2.94
N ALA A 89 -6.01 -4.33 2.97
CA ALA A 89 -6.07 -2.88 3.13
C ALA A 89 -5.72 -2.38 4.54
N GLU A 90 -5.67 -3.29 5.52
CA GLU A 90 -5.35 -3.01 6.93
C GLU A 90 -3.87 -3.29 7.25
N ALA A 91 -3.12 -3.84 6.30
CA ALA A 91 -1.70 -4.21 6.43
C ALA A 91 -0.74 -3.05 6.17
#